data_AF-A0A3A5SJA9-F1
#
_entry.id   AF-A0A3A5SJA9-F1
#
_cell.length_a   1.000
_cell.length_b   1.000
_cell.length_c   1.000
_cell.angle_alpha   90.00
_cell.angle_beta   90.00
_cell.angle_gamma   90.00
#
_symmetry.space_group_name_H-M   'P 1'
#
loop_
_entity.id
_entity.type
_entity.pdbx_description
1 polymer ?
#
loop_
_entity_poly.entity_id
_entity_poly.type
_entity_poly.pdbx_seq_one_letter_code
_entity_poly.pdbx_strand_id
1 'polypeptide(L)'
;MNILKYLLIACSCLIGAAHAQSPIAKDTIEYRAQVWVDKTDLERYGGEEDFKKNLKKMFHNTTRFWNESPNKFSHYFRFVPAEELYVYDIQGDKNKYDEFKNKAYGPLDLSKYDFVLFLALGAKNEGLSCGGGGASGQSVVMCYIREPHNIFTDALYPNQGTYSNLGHEYGHMRGATDLYQYMIAAEDNPVSHEKLTPPKCNMGTGYRVWSDYCSALFNYTAKMKPLDKDLSDQVFPRKLVIKVEKNGKAKSNYTVNFYGTRAGGKYNKRDVYPKVYRTYQTDKKGKVELTNLYKLYHPDMTDPNIPPKEPQDLFPYSYWFSFLVEVIDDAGQKKYVWLPDVELQRQHLETGKDVCEIKVEF
;
A
#
# COMPACT_ATOMS: atom_id res chain seq x y z
N MET A 1 47.93 -29.80 55.68
CA MET A 1 48.07 -29.12 54.37
C MET A 1 46.85 -29.50 53.53
N ASN A 2 45.84 -28.65 53.47
CA ASN A 2 45.64 -27.63 52.42
C ASN A 2 45.68 -28.22 51.00
N ILE A 3 44.51 -28.37 50.34
CA ILE A 3 44.02 -27.49 49.24
C ILE A 3 44.69 -27.90 47.91
N LEU A 4 44.00 -28.30 46.84
CA LEU A 4 43.13 -27.44 46.03
C LEU A 4 42.25 -28.27 45.05
N LYS A 5 41.04 -27.77 44.85
CA LYS A 5 40.06 -28.13 43.83
C LYS A 5 40.59 -27.84 42.41
N TYR A 6 40.27 -28.68 41.44
CA TYR A 6 39.97 -28.21 40.09
C TYR A 6 38.74 -28.95 39.54
N LEU A 7 37.65 -28.18 39.47
CA LEU A 7 36.48 -28.48 38.65
C LEU A 7 36.92 -28.53 37.18
N LEU A 8 36.64 -29.63 36.49
CA LEU A 8 36.59 -29.66 35.03
C LEU A 8 35.12 -29.62 34.63
N ILE A 9 34.66 -28.43 34.28
CA ILE A 9 33.37 -28.20 33.62
C ILE A 9 33.56 -28.64 32.17
N ALA A 10 33.12 -29.85 31.82
CA ALA A 10 32.94 -30.23 30.43
C ALA A 10 31.68 -29.52 29.92
N CYS A 11 31.89 -28.45 29.18
CA CYS A 11 30.86 -27.66 28.52
C CYS A 11 30.16 -28.53 27.47
N SER A 12 28.89 -28.85 27.71
CA SER A 12 27.99 -29.53 26.78
C SER A 12 27.58 -28.56 25.66
N CYS A 13 28.40 -28.48 24.61
CA CYS A 13 28.00 -27.84 23.35
C CYS A 13 27.03 -28.76 22.60
N LEU A 14 25.76 -28.76 23.01
CA LEU A 14 24.64 -29.14 22.16
C LEU A 14 24.52 -28.09 21.05
N ILE A 15 25.24 -28.32 19.95
CA ILE A 15 25.01 -27.60 18.69
C ILE A 15 23.66 -28.09 18.17
N GLY A 16 22.60 -27.39 18.55
CA GLY A 16 21.33 -27.46 17.84
C GLY A 16 21.59 -27.04 16.40
N ALA A 17 21.57 -28.02 15.49
CA ALA A 17 21.59 -27.78 14.06
C ALA A 17 20.33 -26.96 13.71
N ALA A 18 20.49 -25.64 13.71
CA ALA A 18 19.60 -24.74 12.98
C ALA A 18 19.58 -25.26 11.56
N HIS A 19 18.46 -25.87 11.16
CA HIS A 19 18.18 -26.16 9.77
C HIS A 19 18.16 -24.81 9.05
N ALA A 20 19.31 -24.40 8.53
CA ALA A 20 19.40 -23.40 7.50
C ALA A 20 18.65 -24.00 6.30
N GLN A 21 17.34 -23.74 6.24
CA GLN A 21 16.59 -23.91 5.00
C GLN A 21 17.36 -23.12 3.95
N SER A 22 17.95 -23.82 2.98
CA SER A 22 18.45 -23.17 1.78
C SER A 22 17.33 -22.28 1.26
N PRO A 23 17.59 -20.98 0.99
CA PRO A 23 16.56 -20.11 0.47
C PRO A 23 16.05 -20.73 -0.82
N ILE A 24 14.79 -21.14 -0.84
CA ILE A 24 14.13 -21.61 -2.05
C ILE A 24 14.28 -20.48 -3.07
N ALA A 25 14.91 -20.78 -4.21
CA ALA A 25 15.08 -19.82 -5.28
C ALA A 25 13.69 -19.33 -5.71
N LYS A 26 13.41 -18.04 -5.54
CA LYS A 26 12.13 -17.44 -5.94
C LYS A 26 12.14 -17.19 -7.44
N ASP A 27 11.00 -17.44 -8.09
CA ASP A 27 10.80 -17.02 -9.47
C ASP A 27 10.99 -15.51 -9.59
N THR A 28 11.71 -15.07 -10.62
CA THR A 28 11.92 -13.65 -10.88
C THR A 28 10.78 -13.08 -11.72
N ILE A 29 10.16 -12.01 -11.24
CA ILE A 29 9.15 -11.24 -11.95
C ILE A 29 9.79 -9.92 -12.35
N GLU A 30 10.06 -9.76 -13.65
CA GLU A 30 10.66 -8.54 -14.19
C GLU A 30 9.63 -7.52 -14.67
N TYR A 31 9.77 -6.26 -14.28
CA TYR A 31 9.00 -5.13 -14.79
C TYR A 31 9.90 -4.14 -15.51
N ARG A 32 9.61 -3.87 -16.77
CA ARG A 32 10.38 -3.04 -17.70
C ARG A 32 9.74 -1.66 -17.81
N ALA A 33 10.49 -0.63 -17.44
CA ALA A 33 10.04 0.75 -17.54
C ALA A 33 10.43 1.36 -18.89
N GLN A 34 9.47 1.92 -19.63
CA GLN A 34 9.82 2.95 -20.62
C GLN A 34 10.17 4.23 -19.87
N VAL A 35 11.37 4.76 -20.05
CA VAL A 35 11.83 5.94 -19.31
C VAL A 35 11.78 7.17 -20.20
N TRP A 36 11.01 8.17 -19.75
CA TRP A 36 10.88 9.47 -20.40
C TRP A 36 11.75 10.48 -19.65
N VAL A 37 12.58 11.23 -20.37
CA VAL A 37 13.50 12.22 -19.80
C VAL A 37 13.63 13.42 -20.72
N ASP A 38 13.72 14.63 -20.15
CA ASP A 38 13.98 15.86 -20.90
C ASP A 38 15.41 15.87 -21.46
N LYS A 39 15.58 16.44 -22.65
CA LYS A 39 16.88 16.58 -23.32
C LYS A 39 17.89 17.37 -22.48
N THR A 40 17.45 18.47 -21.85
CA THR A 40 18.31 19.30 -20.99
C THR A 40 18.74 18.54 -19.75
N ASP A 41 17.84 17.72 -19.19
CA ASP A 41 18.14 16.84 -18.07
C ASP A 41 19.18 15.80 -18.48
N LEU A 42 19.04 15.18 -19.65
CA LEU A 42 20.00 14.20 -20.15
C LEU A 42 21.41 14.80 -20.28
N GLU A 43 21.53 16.00 -20.87
CA GLU A 43 22.79 16.73 -21.01
C GLU A 43 23.41 17.07 -19.64
N ARG A 44 22.61 17.59 -18.71
CA ARG A 44 23.05 17.97 -17.36
C ARG A 44 23.56 16.78 -16.54
N TYR A 45 23.04 15.59 -16.80
CA TYR A 45 23.44 14.36 -16.12
C TYR A 45 24.60 13.62 -16.82
N GLY A 46 25.33 14.28 -17.72
CA GLY A 46 26.52 13.73 -18.38
C GLY A 46 26.26 13.11 -19.76
N GLY A 47 25.07 13.31 -20.31
CA GLY A 47 24.65 12.71 -21.58
C GLY A 47 24.08 11.31 -21.43
N GLU A 48 23.67 10.72 -22.55
CA GLU A 48 22.86 9.50 -22.58
C GLU A 48 23.56 8.29 -21.94
N GLU A 49 24.85 8.08 -22.19
CA GLU A 49 25.59 6.93 -21.68
C GLU A 49 25.69 6.95 -20.15
N ASP A 50 26.13 8.07 -19.59
CA ASP A 50 26.26 8.24 -18.13
C ASP A 50 24.89 8.21 -17.45
N PHE A 51 23.87 8.81 -18.06
CA PHE A 51 22.50 8.75 -17.55
C PHE A 51 22.00 7.31 -17.48
N LYS A 52 22.11 6.53 -18.56
CA LYS A 52 21.69 5.12 -18.60
C LYS A 52 22.44 4.27 -17.58
N LYS A 53 23.74 4.48 -17.43
CA LYS A 53 24.56 3.78 -16.42
C LYS A 53 24.05 4.04 -15.00
N ASN A 54 23.79 5.31 -14.66
CA ASN A 54 23.29 5.70 -13.35
C ASN A 54 21.84 5.26 -13.13
N LEU A 55 21.01 5.30 -14.17
CA LEU A 55 19.63 4.80 -14.18
C LEU A 55 19.58 3.31 -13.86
N LYS A 56 20.43 2.49 -14.50
CA LYS A 56 20.55 1.04 -14.20
C LYS A 56 20.92 0.81 -12.73
N LYS A 57 21.84 1.61 -12.17
CA LYS A 57 22.21 1.55 -10.74
C LYS A 57 21.03 1.94 -9.83
N MET A 58 20.26 2.96 -10.17
CA MET A 58 19.08 3.38 -9.41
C MET A 58 18.01 2.28 -9.37
N PHE A 59 17.66 1.71 -10.53
CA PHE A 59 16.71 0.60 -10.62
C PHE A 59 17.19 -0.65 -9.90
N HIS A 60 18.49 -0.94 -9.96
CA HIS A 60 19.08 -2.01 -9.15
C HIS A 60 18.91 -1.74 -7.65
N ASN A 61 19.14 -0.52 -7.18
CA ASN A 61 18.90 -0.15 -5.78
C ASN A 61 17.41 -0.22 -5.40
N THR A 62 16.49 0.16 -6.28
CA THR A 62 15.05 -0.02 -6.05
C THR A 62 14.66 -1.49 -5.98
N THR A 63 15.23 -2.33 -6.85
CA THR A 63 15.07 -3.79 -6.82
C THR A 63 15.58 -4.37 -5.49
N ARG A 64 16.77 -3.96 -5.06
CA ARG A 64 17.32 -4.37 -3.75
C ARG A 64 16.44 -3.90 -2.61
N PHE A 65 16.01 -2.64 -2.62
CA PHE A 65 15.09 -2.09 -1.63
C PHE A 65 13.82 -2.92 -1.48
N TRP A 66 13.21 -3.32 -2.59
CA TRP A 66 12.03 -4.19 -2.55
C TRP A 66 12.31 -5.53 -1.88
N ASN A 67 13.30 -6.25 -2.38
CA ASN A 67 13.52 -7.65 -2.00
C ASN A 67 14.30 -7.85 -0.69
N GLU A 68 15.16 -6.90 -0.32
CA GLU A 68 15.98 -6.93 0.91
C GLU A 68 15.28 -6.27 2.11
N SER A 69 14.22 -5.47 1.89
CA SER A 69 13.35 -5.03 2.99
C SER A 69 12.57 -6.23 3.55
N PRO A 70 12.33 -6.35 4.87
CA PRO A 70 11.51 -7.43 5.41
C PRO A 70 10.16 -7.51 4.69
N ASN A 71 9.82 -8.70 4.21
CA ASN A 71 8.66 -8.97 3.36
C ASN A 71 8.25 -10.46 3.45
N LYS A 72 7.10 -10.78 2.87
CA LYS A 72 6.63 -12.15 2.63
C LYS A 72 6.43 -12.43 1.13
N PHE A 73 7.31 -11.92 0.28
CA PHE A 73 7.20 -12.09 -1.16
C PHE A 73 7.45 -13.55 -1.56
N SER A 74 6.60 -14.10 -2.43
CA SER A 74 6.78 -15.41 -3.06
C SER A 74 7.68 -15.32 -4.31
N HIS A 75 7.95 -14.12 -4.79
CA HIS A 75 8.73 -13.84 -5.98
C HIS A 75 9.92 -12.92 -5.67
N TYR A 76 10.91 -12.92 -6.57
CA TYR A 76 11.92 -11.87 -6.64
C TYR A 76 11.44 -10.81 -7.63
N PHE A 77 11.17 -9.59 -7.16
CA PHE A 77 10.66 -8.50 -7.99
C PHE A 77 11.82 -7.70 -8.58
N ARG A 78 12.03 -7.80 -9.90
CA ARG A 78 13.11 -7.08 -10.59
C ARG A 78 12.54 -5.93 -11.41
N PHE A 79 12.99 -4.71 -11.13
CA PHE A 79 12.64 -3.54 -11.93
C PHE A 79 13.83 -3.18 -12.81
N VAL A 80 13.59 -2.97 -14.10
CA VAL A 80 14.64 -2.60 -15.05
C VAL A 80 14.21 -1.40 -15.89
N PRO A 81 15.11 -0.45 -16.18
CA PRO A 81 14.86 0.55 -17.21
C PRO A 81 15.02 -0.12 -18.57
N ALA A 82 14.22 0.27 -19.54
CA ALA A 82 14.46 -0.08 -20.93
C ALA A 82 15.80 0.48 -21.42
N GLU A 83 16.41 -0.19 -22.40
CA GLU A 83 17.63 0.30 -23.06
C GLU A 83 17.36 1.56 -23.89
N GLU A 84 16.16 1.70 -24.45
CA GLU A 84 15.72 2.88 -25.19
C GLU A 84 15.10 3.91 -24.24
N LEU A 85 15.58 5.16 -24.32
CA LEU A 85 14.97 6.30 -23.65
C LEU A 85 13.99 7.01 -24.59
N TYR A 86 12.87 7.48 -24.05
CA TYR A 86 12.05 8.46 -24.73
C TYR A 86 12.54 9.86 -24.34
N VAL A 87 13.30 10.50 -25.22
CA VAL A 87 13.82 11.86 -24.99
C VAL A 87 12.81 12.87 -25.50
N TYR A 88 12.29 13.71 -24.59
CA TYR A 88 11.45 14.84 -24.94
C TYR A 88 12.20 16.17 -24.75
N ASP A 89 11.65 17.26 -25.27
CA ASP A 89 12.31 18.58 -25.23
C ASP A 89 11.30 19.66 -24.85
N ILE A 90 11.44 20.18 -23.63
CA ILE A 90 10.63 21.31 -23.15
C ILE A 90 11.13 22.66 -23.66
N GLN A 91 12.24 22.70 -24.39
CA GLN A 91 12.89 23.91 -24.91
C GLN A 91 13.20 24.92 -23.80
N GLY A 92 13.58 24.41 -22.62
CA GLY A 92 13.82 25.21 -21.40
C GLY A 92 12.56 25.71 -20.68
N ASP A 93 11.36 25.54 -21.23
CA ASP A 93 10.12 25.98 -20.58
C ASP A 93 9.60 24.92 -19.59
N LYS A 94 9.96 25.11 -18.31
CA LYS A 94 9.56 24.24 -17.20
C LYS A 94 8.04 24.11 -17.00
N ASN A 95 7.21 24.91 -17.66
CA ASN A 95 5.75 24.73 -17.63
C ASN A 95 5.26 23.63 -18.59
N LYS A 96 6.09 23.19 -19.55
CA LYS A 96 5.70 22.18 -20.55
C LYS A 96 5.81 20.73 -20.08
N TYR A 97 6.34 20.47 -18.87
CA TYR A 97 6.43 19.10 -18.35
C TYR A 97 5.06 18.39 -18.35
N ASP A 98 3.98 19.10 -18.02
CA ASP A 98 2.64 18.50 -17.99
C ASP A 98 2.12 18.10 -19.38
N GLU A 99 2.53 18.80 -20.43
CA GLU A 99 2.22 18.40 -21.82
C GLU A 99 2.81 17.04 -22.14
N PHE A 100 4.09 16.83 -21.81
CA PHE A 100 4.79 15.56 -22.06
C PHE A 100 4.36 14.45 -21.10
N LYS A 101 4.07 14.78 -19.84
CA LYS A 101 3.43 13.85 -18.91
C LYS A 101 2.14 13.30 -19.53
N ASN A 102 1.27 14.15 -20.05
CA ASN A 102 0.02 13.69 -20.67
C ASN A 102 0.27 12.78 -21.89
N LYS A 103 1.33 13.02 -22.66
CA LYS A 103 1.75 12.11 -23.75
C LYS A 103 2.25 10.76 -23.23
N ALA A 104 2.88 10.72 -22.06
CA ALA A 104 3.33 9.47 -21.43
C ALA A 104 2.15 8.56 -20.98
N TYR A 105 0.95 9.12 -20.80
CA TYR A 105 -0.30 8.35 -20.64
C TYR A 105 -0.87 7.81 -21.97
N GLY A 106 -0.24 8.08 -23.11
CA GLY A 106 -0.63 7.56 -24.41
C GLY A 106 -0.41 6.04 -24.56
N PRO A 107 -0.58 5.49 -25.77
CA PRO A 107 -0.38 4.07 -26.03
C PRO A 107 1.05 3.62 -25.68
N LEU A 108 1.15 2.53 -24.93
CA LEU A 108 2.40 1.84 -24.61
C LEU A 108 2.46 0.49 -25.33
N ASP A 109 3.63 0.15 -25.88
CA ASP A 109 3.91 -1.20 -26.41
C ASP A 109 4.13 -2.19 -25.26
N LEU A 110 3.05 -2.87 -24.88
CA LEU A 110 3.05 -3.83 -23.77
C LEU A 110 3.89 -5.09 -24.04
N SER A 111 4.32 -5.33 -25.28
CA SER A 111 5.27 -6.41 -25.56
C SER A 111 6.68 -6.08 -25.04
N LYS A 112 7.01 -4.78 -24.96
CA LYS A 112 8.33 -4.27 -24.57
C LYS A 112 8.38 -3.71 -23.15
N TYR A 113 7.29 -3.08 -22.69
CA TYR A 113 7.26 -2.32 -21.46
C TYR A 113 6.06 -2.69 -20.61
N ASP A 114 6.21 -2.60 -19.29
CA ASP A 114 5.16 -2.93 -18.33
C ASP A 114 4.58 -1.66 -17.67
N PHE A 115 5.35 -0.56 -17.63
CA PHE A 115 4.95 0.74 -17.10
C PHE A 115 5.83 1.86 -17.66
N VAL A 116 5.47 3.11 -17.35
CA VAL A 116 6.27 4.30 -17.71
C VAL A 116 6.87 4.94 -16.47
N LEU A 117 8.14 5.36 -16.56
CA LEU A 117 8.77 6.28 -15.61
C LEU A 117 8.98 7.63 -16.32
N PHE A 118 8.25 8.65 -15.89
CA PHE A 118 8.35 10.02 -16.39
C PHE A 118 9.21 10.88 -15.47
N LEU A 119 10.33 11.39 -15.98
CA LEU A 119 11.32 12.15 -15.22
C LEU A 119 11.33 13.62 -15.63
N ALA A 120 10.88 14.50 -14.73
CA ALA A 120 10.97 15.95 -14.86
C ALA A 120 12.00 16.47 -13.85
N LEU A 121 13.28 16.50 -14.21
CA LEU A 121 14.38 16.67 -13.26
C LEU A 121 14.82 18.12 -13.05
N GLY A 122 14.12 19.09 -13.62
CA GLY A 122 14.31 20.52 -13.35
C GLY A 122 13.00 21.23 -13.09
N ALA A 123 12.00 20.53 -12.57
CA ALA A 123 10.64 21.02 -12.39
C ALA A 123 10.57 22.19 -11.39
N LYS A 124 9.47 22.96 -11.44
CA LYS A 124 9.17 24.01 -10.44
C LYS A 124 8.64 23.45 -9.13
N ASN A 125 8.00 22.29 -9.21
CA ASN A 125 7.44 21.54 -8.09
C ASN A 125 8.23 20.25 -7.92
N GLU A 126 8.15 19.66 -6.73
CA GLU A 126 8.76 18.36 -6.44
C GLU A 126 7.70 17.39 -5.96
N GLY A 127 7.96 16.11 -6.18
CA GLY A 127 7.10 15.03 -5.73
C GLY A 127 7.26 13.80 -6.59
N LEU A 128 7.00 12.66 -5.98
CA LEU A 128 6.79 11.42 -6.70
C LEU A 128 5.32 11.05 -6.57
N SER A 129 4.79 10.45 -7.64
CA SER A 129 3.42 9.94 -7.66
C SER A 129 3.28 8.88 -8.74
N CYS A 130 2.27 8.03 -8.60
CA CYS A 130 1.91 7.01 -9.56
C CYS A 130 0.45 7.21 -9.98
N GLY A 131 0.22 7.40 -11.27
CA GLY A 131 -1.12 7.44 -11.84
C GLY A 131 -1.41 6.20 -12.68
N GLY A 132 -2.62 5.65 -12.53
CA GLY A 132 -3.15 4.63 -13.43
C GLY A 132 -3.88 5.24 -14.63
N GLY A 133 -4.36 4.39 -15.53
CA GLY A 133 -5.25 4.81 -16.62
C GLY A 133 -4.55 5.32 -17.88
N GLY A 134 -3.30 4.92 -18.12
CA GLY A 134 -2.70 5.08 -19.45
C GLY A 134 -3.53 4.38 -20.53
N ALA A 135 -3.39 4.79 -21.79
CA ALA A 135 -4.23 4.33 -22.89
C ALA A 135 -4.16 2.80 -23.13
N SER A 136 -3.05 2.16 -22.75
CA SER A 136 -2.90 0.69 -22.78
C SER A 136 -3.16 0.03 -21.41
N GLY A 137 -3.68 0.77 -20.42
CA GLY A 137 -3.90 0.29 -19.05
C GLY A 137 -2.69 0.35 -18.12
N GLN A 138 -1.54 0.84 -18.61
CA GLN A 138 -0.31 0.95 -17.81
C GLN A 138 -0.40 2.03 -16.72
N SER A 139 0.46 1.90 -15.72
CA SER A 139 0.76 2.98 -14.78
C SER A 139 1.84 3.91 -15.34
N VAL A 140 1.76 5.18 -14.97
CA VAL A 140 2.79 6.20 -15.20
C VAL A 140 3.30 6.68 -13.84
N VAL A 141 4.53 6.31 -13.53
CA VAL A 141 5.26 6.77 -12.34
C VAL A 141 5.95 8.08 -12.69
N MET A 142 5.63 9.13 -11.96
CA MET A 142 6.08 10.49 -12.21
C MET A 142 7.07 10.90 -11.14
N CYS A 143 8.22 11.43 -11.56
CA CYS A 143 9.27 11.93 -10.68
C CYS A 143 9.57 13.39 -11.05
N TYR A 144 9.06 14.30 -10.23
CA TYR A 144 9.31 15.73 -10.34
C TYR A 144 10.36 16.11 -9.31
N ILE A 145 11.47 16.69 -9.78
CA ILE A 145 12.59 17.07 -8.94
C ILE A 145 12.96 18.52 -9.22
N ARG A 146 13.14 19.29 -8.15
CA ARG A 146 13.65 20.66 -8.23
C ARG A 146 15.17 20.66 -8.18
N GLU A 147 15.77 21.58 -8.92
CA GLU A 147 17.18 21.89 -8.72
C GLU A 147 17.44 22.44 -7.31
N PRO A 148 18.61 22.16 -6.69
CA PRO A 148 19.77 21.45 -7.26
C PRO A 148 19.77 19.93 -7.01
N HIS A 149 18.64 19.32 -6.65
CA HIS A 149 18.59 17.89 -6.27
C HIS A 149 19.01 16.96 -7.42
N ASN A 150 19.75 15.92 -7.05
CA ASN A 150 20.21 14.88 -7.96
C ASN A 150 19.65 13.51 -7.59
N ILE A 151 18.87 12.91 -8.50
CA ILE A 151 18.19 11.64 -8.25
C ILE A 151 19.12 10.45 -8.02
N PHE A 152 20.38 10.54 -8.45
CA PHE A 152 21.35 9.45 -8.36
C PHE A 152 22.28 9.56 -7.16
N THR A 153 22.52 10.78 -6.64
CA THR A 153 23.59 11.03 -5.66
C THR A 153 23.14 11.66 -4.35
N ASP A 154 21.95 12.27 -4.27
CA ASP A 154 21.49 12.94 -3.04
C ASP A 154 21.36 11.99 -1.85
N ALA A 155 21.09 10.70 -2.12
CA ALA A 155 21.16 9.65 -1.12
C ALA A 155 21.55 8.32 -1.75
N LEU A 156 22.50 7.63 -1.09
CA LEU A 156 22.97 6.31 -1.49
C LEU A 156 22.27 5.23 -0.68
N TYR A 157 22.01 4.09 -1.32
CA TYR A 157 21.53 2.89 -0.63
C TYR A 157 22.46 2.54 0.56
N PRO A 158 21.94 2.24 1.76
CA PRO A 158 20.53 2.01 2.10
C PRO A 158 19.81 3.22 2.73
N ASN A 159 20.34 4.43 2.64
CA ASN A 159 19.67 5.64 3.14
C ASN A 159 18.50 6.01 2.22
N GLN A 160 17.44 6.61 2.79
CA GLN A 160 16.24 6.96 2.03
C GLN A 160 16.60 7.97 0.93
N GLY A 161 16.17 7.71 -0.30
CA GLY A 161 16.45 8.51 -1.48
C GLY A 161 15.47 8.25 -2.63
N THR A 162 15.79 8.74 -3.83
CA THR A 162 14.90 8.58 -5.00
C THR A 162 14.62 7.11 -5.30
N TYR A 163 15.59 6.20 -5.17
CA TYR A 163 15.37 4.77 -5.41
C TYR A 163 14.29 4.17 -4.47
N SER A 164 14.22 4.60 -3.21
CA SER A 164 13.24 4.10 -2.25
C SER A 164 11.89 4.77 -2.42
N ASN A 165 11.87 6.05 -2.82
CA ASN A 165 10.64 6.76 -3.16
C ASN A 165 10.02 6.16 -4.43
N LEU A 166 10.82 5.84 -5.46
CA LEU A 166 10.37 5.03 -6.60
C LEU A 166 9.88 3.66 -6.14
N GLY A 167 10.54 3.05 -5.15
CA GLY A 167 10.09 1.81 -4.54
C GLY A 167 8.66 1.91 -3.96
N HIS A 168 8.33 3.02 -3.30
CA HIS A 168 6.98 3.33 -2.83
C HIS A 168 5.99 3.48 -4.01
N GLU A 169 6.34 4.25 -5.04
CA GLU A 169 5.49 4.42 -6.23
C GLU A 169 5.24 3.11 -6.99
N TYR A 170 6.24 2.22 -7.01
CA TYR A 170 6.07 0.89 -7.58
C TYR A 170 5.10 0.04 -6.76
N GLY A 171 4.88 0.38 -5.48
CA GLY A 171 3.84 -0.22 -4.66
C GLY A 171 2.46 0.13 -5.20
N HIS A 172 2.23 1.40 -5.55
CA HIS A 172 1.00 1.84 -6.23
C HIS A 172 0.85 1.23 -7.62
N MET A 173 1.95 1.09 -8.39
CA MET A 173 1.96 0.34 -9.66
C MET A 173 1.53 -1.13 -9.49
N ARG A 174 1.64 -1.68 -8.27
CA ARG A 174 1.15 -3.01 -7.88
C ARG A 174 -0.20 -2.99 -7.14
N GLY A 175 -0.88 -1.86 -7.13
CA GLY A 175 -2.22 -1.70 -6.59
C GLY A 175 -2.28 -1.37 -5.10
N ALA A 176 -1.14 -1.23 -4.40
CA ALA A 176 -1.18 -0.89 -2.99
C ALA A 176 -1.67 0.53 -2.77
N THR A 177 -2.50 0.71 -1.75
CA THR A 177 -2.87 2.02 -1.22
C THR A 177 -1.80 2.54 -0.25
N ASP A 178 -1.82 3.83 -0.02
CA ASP A 178 -1.10 4.47 1.08
C ASP A 178 -1.65 4.05 2.43
N LEU A 179 -0.82 3.42 3.26
CA LEU A 179 -1.26 2.95 4.58
C LEU A 179 -1.38 4.09 5.59
N TYR A 180 -0.67 5.20 5.41
CA TYR A 180 -0.82 6.36 6.32
C TYR A 180 -2.22 6.98 6.25
N GLN A 181 -2.99 6.72 5.19
CA GLN A 181 -4.39 7.17 5.07
C GLN A 181 -5.32 6.49 6.09
N TYR A 182 -4.92 5.34 6.64
CA TYR A 182 -5.65 4.57 7.64
C TYR A 182 -5.37 5.04 9.08
N MET A 183 -4.40 5.93 9.29
CA MET A 183 -4.04 6.41 10.62
C MET A 183 -5.13 7.30 11.21
N ILE A 184 -5.72 6.88 12.33
CA ILE A 184 -6.69 7.67 13.09
C ILE A 184 -6.11 7.96 14.47
N ALA A 185 -5.95 9.24 14.80
CA ALA A 185 -5.58 9.66 16.15
C ALA A 185 -6.78 9.55 17.10
N ALA A 186 -6.54 9.43 18.41
CA ALA A 186 -7.61 9.27 19.39
C ALA A 186 -8.57 10.48 19.42
N GLU A 187 -8.01 11.68 19.31
CA GLU A 187 -8.71 12.95 19.20
C GLU A 187 -9.51 13.12 17.88
N ASP A 188 -9.17 12.31 16.87
CA ASP A 188 -9.85 12.27 15.57
C ASP A 188 -10.91 11.15 15.51
N ASN A 189 -11.13 10.46 16.62
CA ASN A 189 -12.19 9.47 16.77
C ASN A 189 -13.20 9.99 17.81
N PRO A 190 -14.23 10.75 17.40
CA PRO A 190 -15.24 11.28 18.32
C PRO A 190 -16.21 10.22 18.86
N VAL A 191 -16.11 8.96 18.40
CA VAL A 191 -17.05 7.89 18.75
C VAL A 191 -16.52 7.08 19.95
N SER A 192 -15.29 6.56 19.85
CA SER A 192 -14.69 5.72 20.90
C SER A 192 -13.40 6.26 21.49
N HIS A 193 -12.79 7.28 20.86
CA HIS A 193 -11.44 7.77 21.19
C HIS A 193 -10.33 6.72 21.08
N GLU A 194 -10.60 5.57 20.48
CA GLU A 194 -9.57 4.60 20.15
C GLU A 194 -8.77 5.09 18.94
N LYS A 195 -7.46 4.85 18.95
CA LYS A 195 -6.60 5.11 17.79
C LYS A 195 -6.56 3.92 16.84
N LEU A 196 -6.34 4.17 15.56
CA LEU A 196 -5.98 3.16 14.57
C LEU A 196 -4.55 3.40 14.09
N THR A 197 -3.67 2.42 14.32
CA THR A 197 -2.29 2.45 13.83
C THR A 197 -2.08 1.32 12.82
N PRO A 198 -1.94 1.62 11.52
CA PRO A 198 -1.63 0.64 10.49
C PRO A 198 -0.22 0.04 10.70
N PRO A 199 0.05 -1.16 10.15
CA PRO A 199 1.38 -1.76 10.23
C PRO A 199 2.42 -0.89 9.52
N LYS A 200 3.68 -0.97 9.98
CA LYS A 200 4.80 -0.31 9.30
C LYS A 200 4.94 -0.85 7.88
N CYS A 201 5.05 0.05 6.92
CA CYS A 201 5.18 -0.27 5.50
C CYS A 201 5.80 0.91 4.76
N ASN A 202 6.57 0.61 3.72
CA ASN A 202 7.06 1.58 2.74
C ASN A 202 5.95 2.38 2.08
N MET A 203 4.69 1.94 2.17
CA MET A 203 3.49 2.74 1.85
C MET A 203 3.18 3.79 2.92
N GLY A 204 4.21 4.54 3.35
CA GLY A 204 4.15 5.76 4.15
C GLY A 204 4.04 5.61 5.68
N THR A 205 4.11 4.40 6.23
CA THR A 205 4.04 4.15 7.69
C THR A 205 5.34 3.60 8.28
N GLY A 206 6.35 3.35 7.44
CA GLY A 206 7.67 2.88 7.82
C GLY A 206 8.65 2.91 6.66
N TYR A 207 9.95 2.76 6.94
CA TYR A 207 11.01 2.71 5.94
C TYR A 207 11.66 1.33 5.92
N ARG A 208 11.95 0.83 4.71
CA ARG A 208 12.52 -0.50 4.42
C ARG A 208 11.77 -1.65 5.07
N VAL A 209 10.44 -1.68 4.91
CA VAL A 209 9.60 -2.81 5.35
C VAL A 209 8.34 -2.86 4.52
N TRP A 210 7.88 -4.07 4.20
CA TRP A 210 6.58 -4.29 3.56
C TRP A 210 5.63 -4.95 4.54
N SER A 211 4.41 -4.43 4.66
CA SER A 211 3.38 -5.07 5.48
C SER A 211 2.97 -6.42 4.88
N ASP A 212 2.29 -7.22 5.70
CA ASP A 212 1.70 -8.49 5.24
C ASP A 212 0.67 -8.25 4.13
N TYR A 213 -0.15 -7.21 4.24
CA TYR A 213 -1.07 -6.77 3.18
C TYR A 213 -0.35 -6.51 1.85
N CYS A 214 0.68 -5.65 1.86
CA CYS A 214 1.42 -5.35 0.64
C CYS A 214 2.11 -6.59 0.08
N SER A 215 2.65 -7.46 0.94
CA SER A 215 3.25 -8.72 0.50
C SER A 215 2.23 -9.63 -0.19
N ALA A 216 1.04 -9.80 0.40
CA ALA A 216 -0.04 -10.60 -0.18
C ALA A 216 -0.52 -10.02 -1.52
N LEU A 217 -0.73 -8.70 -1.60
CA LEU A 217 -1.16 -8.03 -2.82
C LEU A 217 -0.11 -8.10 -3.94
N PHE A 218 1.17 -7.89 -3.62
CA PHE A 218 2.22 -7.94 -4.64
C PHE A 218 2.42 -9.35 -5.17
N ASN A 219 2.28 -10.37 -4.31
CA ASN A 219 2.28 -11.77 -4.74
C ASN A 219 1.09 -12.08 -5.65
N TYR A 220 -0.12 -11.69 -5.24
CA TYR A 220 -1.35 -11.91 -6.00
C TYR A 220 -1.27 -11.27 -7.38
N THR A 221 -0.84 -10.01 -7.43
CA THR A 221 -0.80 -9.28 -8.69
C THR A 221 0.41 -9.67 -9.54
N ALA A 222 1.45 -10.33 -9.03
CA ALA A 222 2.79 -10.40 -9.63
C ALA A 222 2.87 -10.62 -11.16
N LYS A 223 1.94 -11.37 -11.76
CA LYS A 223 1.91 -11.67 -13.20
C LYS A 223 0.99 -10.76 -14.03
N MET A 224 0.24 -9.86 -13.39
CA MET A 224 -0.64 -8.85 -14.00
C MET A 224 0.18 -7.65 -14.48
N LYS A 225 0.38 -7.56 -15.80
CA LYS A 225 1.14 -6.52 -16.50
C LYS A 225 0.41 -6.11 -17.78
N PRO A 226 -0.52 -5.14 -17.74
CA PRO A 226 -0.94 -4.25 -16.64
C PRO A 226 -1.84 -4.93 -15.58
N LEU A 227 -2.17 -4.19 -14.51
CA LEU A 227 -3.17 -4.62 -13.53
C LEU A 227 -4.56 -4.70 -14.15
N ASP A 228 -5.39 -5.62 -13.64
CA ASP A 228 -6.78 -5.75 -14.03
C ASP A 228 -7.58 -4.50 -13.62
N LYS A 229 -8.54 -4.08 -14.47
CA LYS A 229 -9.34 -2.87 -14.25
C LYS A 229 -10.24 -2.97 -13.01
N ASP A 230 -10.67 -4.18 -12.68
CA ASP A 230 -11.54 -4.54 -11.57
C ASP A 230 -10.78 -5.08 -10.36
N LEU A 231 -9.44 -4.95 -10.33
CA LEU A 231 -8.60 -5.40 -9.22
C LEU A 231 -9.13 -4.93 -7.85
N SER A 232 -9.61 -3.69 -7.77
CA SER A 232 -10.13 -3.10 -6.53
C SER A 232 -11.35 -3.84 -5.97
N ASP A 233 -12.15 -4.52 -6.79
CA ASP A 233 -13.21 -5.43 -6.33
C ASP A 233 -12.67 -6.84 -6.11
N GLN A 234 -11.80 -7.34 -7.01
CA GLN A 234 -11.25 -8.70 -6.93
C GLN A 234 -10.51 -8.97 -5.61
N VAL A 235 -9.84 -7.97 -5.03
CA VAL A 235 -9.07 -8.15 -3.78
C VAL A 235 -9.95 -8.21 -2.52
N PHE A 236 -11.25 -7.91 -2.63
CA PHE A 236 -12.16 -7.99 -1.49
C PHE A 236 -12.74 -9.41 -1.30
N PRO A 237 -12.84 -9.88 -0.04
CA PRO A 237 -13.68 -11.03 0.23
C PRO A 237 -15.14 -10.70 -0.08
N ARG A 238 -15.92 -11.71 -0.49
CA ARG A 238 -17.32 -11.53 -0.88
C ARG A 238 -18.27 -11.45 0.31
N LYS A 239 -17.87 -11.95 1.48
CA LYS A 239 -18.67 -11.99 2.71
C LYS A 239 -17.87 -11.63 3.96
N LEU A 240 -18.49 -10.86 4.86
CA LEU A 240 -18.04 -10.65 6.24
C LEU A 240 -19.04 -11.30 7.19
N VAL A 241 -18.52 -11.99 8.20
CA VAL A 241 -19.31 -12.51 9.33
C VAL A 241 -18.77 -11.91 10.63
N ILE A 242 -19.58 -11.12 11.31
CA ILE A 242 -19.29 -10.61 12.65
C ILE A 242 -19.98 -11.54 13.65
N LYS A 243 -19.21 -12.25 14.46
CA LYS A 243 -19.69 -13.11 15.54
C LYS A 243 -19.62 -12.35 16.87
N VAL A 244 -20.73 -12.24 17.57
CA VAL A 244 -20.81 -11.61 18.88
C VAL A 244 -21.09 -12.68 19.94
N GLU A 245 -20.19 -12.76 20.91
CA GLU A 245 -20.22 -13.76 21.97
C GLU A 245 -20.03 -13.11 23.34
N LYS A 246 -20.56 -13.75 24.40
CA LYS A 246 -20.29 -13.40 25.80
C LYS A 246 -20.16 -14.69 26.59
N ASN A 247 -19.02 -14.88 27.24
CA ASN A 247 -18.63 -16.14 27.89
C ASN A 247 -18.70 -17.34 26.92
N GLY A 248 -18.24 -17.15 25.69
CA GLY A 248 -18.24 -18.20 24.65
C GLY A 248 -19.62 -18.63 24.15
N LYS A 249 -20.68 -17.87 24.46
CA LYS A 249 -22.04 -18.10 23.95
C LYS A 249 -22.45 -16.98 23.00
N ALA A 250 -23.00 -17.36 21.86
CA ALA A 250 -23.55 -16.44 20.86
C ALA A 250 -24.63 -15.52 21.46
N LYS A 251 -24.63 -14.24 21.04
CA LYS A 251 -25.56 -13.21 21.53
C LYS A 251 -26.34 -12.57 20.40
N SER A 252 -27.66 -12.75 20.45
CA SER A 252 -28.64 -12.20 19.50
C SER A 252 -29.17 -10.83 19.94
N ASN A 253 -29.71 -10.06 18.99
CA ASN A 253 -30.33 -8.74 19.19
C ASN A 253 -29.37 -7.64 19.69
N TYR A 254 -28.06 -7.90 19.73
CA TYR A 254 -27.06 -6.88 19.95
C TYR A 254 -26.98 -5.98 18.71
N THR A 255 -26.86 -4.68 18.93
CA THR A 255 -26.76 -3.69 17.84
C THR A 255 -25.33 -3.62 17.35
N VAL A 256 -25.12 -3.57 16.04
CA VAL A 256 -23.81 -3.45 15.40
C VAL A 256 -23.82 -2.24 14.47
N ASN A 257 -23.17 -1.15 14.88
CA ASN A 257 -23.05 0.09 14.14
C ASN A 257 -21.70 0.15 13.42
N PHE A 258 -21.72 0.65 12.18
CA PHE A 258 -20.54 0.90 11.38
C PHE A 258 -20.34 2.41 11.22
N TYR A 259 -19.18 2.90 11.65
CA TYR A 259 -18.74 4.27 11.42
C TYR A 259 -17.58 4.26 10.44
N GLY A 260 -17.74 4.91 9.28
CA GLY A 260 -16.71 4.95 8.25
C GLY A 260 -15.56 5.89 8.63
N THR A 261 -14.32 5.53 8.27
CA THR A 261 -13.16 6.41 8.44
C THR A 261 -12.80 7.12 7.14
N ARG A 262 -12.49 8.40 7.22
CA ARG A 262 -12.08 9.21 6.07
C ARG A 262 -10.57 9.29 5.99
N ALA A 263 -10.03 9.29 4.77
CA ALA A 263 -8.65 9.66 4.51
C ALA A 263 -8.39 11.15 4.74
N GLY A 264 -7.12 11.53 4.80
CA GLY A 264 -6.71 12.93 4.82
C GLY A 264 -6.95 13.53 3.43
N GLY A 265 -7.63 14.68 3.40
CA GLY A 265 -7.95 15.39 2.17
C GLY A 265 -7.66 16.88 2.29
N LYS A 266 -8.00 17.62 1.23
CA LYS A 266 -7.82 19.08 1.19
C LYS A 266 -8.63 19.80 2.28
N TYR A 267 -9.81 19.27 2.64
CA TYR A 267 -10.77 19.92 3.53
C TYR A 267 -11.04 19.15 4.82
N ASN A 268 -10.40 18.00 5.03
CA ASN A 268 -10.59 17.19 6.22
C ASN A 268 -9.30 16.46 6.61
N LYS A 269 -9.12 16.24 7.91
CA LYS A 269 -8.14 15.31 8.44
C LYS A 269 -8.66 13.87 8.35
N ARG A 270 -7.77 12.91 8.62
CA ARG A 270 -8.17 11.52 8.85
C ARG A 270 -8.95 11.45 10.15
N ASP A 271 -10.16 10.89 10.11
CA ASP A 271 -11.04 10.81 11.28
C ASP A 271 -12.08 9.70 11.14
N VAL A 272 -12.73 9.35 12.26
CA VAL A 272 -13.98 8.58 12.23
C VAL A 272 -15.13 9.53 11.94
N TYR A 273 -15.87 9.26 10.87
CA TYR A 273 -17.06 10.05 10.56
C TYR A 273 -18.11 9.86 11.65
N PRO A 274 -18.61 10.95 12.29
CA PRO A 274 -19.39 10.84 13.53
C PRO A 274 -20.81 10.29 13.33
N LYS A 275 -21.29 10.18 12.09
CA LYS A 275 -22.60 9.61 11.79
C LYS A 275 -22.47 8.12 11.49
N VAL A 276 -23.37 7.32 12.05
CA VAL A 276 -23.48 5.89 11.74
C VAL A 276 -23.81 5.74 10.26
N TYR A 277 -22.96 5.01 9.54
CA TYR A 277 -23.17 4.71 8.12
C TYR A 277 -24.19 3.58 7.93
N ARG A 278 -24.06 2.49 8.71
CA ARG A 278 -24.96 1.34 8.71
C ARG A 278 -25.17 0.79 10.11
N THR A 279 -26.37 0.28 10.37
CA THR A 279 -26.73 -0.40 11.61
C THR A 279 -27.32 -1.77 11.28
N TYR A 280 -26.87 -2.78 12.01
CA TYR A 280 -27.37 -4.15 11.93
C TYR A 280 -27.71 -4.67 13.34
N GLN A 281 -28.38 -5.81 13.38
CA GLN A 281 -28.60 -6.57 14.61
C GLN A 281 -28.12 -7.99 14.42
N THR A 282 -27.52 -8.54 15.46
CA THR A 282 -27.12 -9.94 15.49
C THR A 282 -28.33 -10.86 15.43
N ASP A 283 -28.24 -11.89 14.59
CA ASP A 283 -29.27 -12.92 14.46
C ASP A 283 -29.32 -13.88 15.67
N LYS A 284 -30.19 -14.90 15.62
CA LYS A 284 -30.31 -15.92 16.67
C LYS A 284 -29.02 -16.73 16.92
N LYS A 285 -28.07 -16.70 15.99
CA LYS A 285 -26.75 -17.35 16.09
C LYS A 285 -25.66 -16.37 16.51
N GLY A 286 -26.04 -15.14 16.90
CA GLY A 286 -25.14 -14.08 17.31
C GLY A 286 -24.30 -13.51 16.17
N LYS A 287 -24.84 -13.49 14.94
CA LYS A 287 -24.09 -13.09 13.74
C LYS A 287 -24.70 -11.89 13.04
N VAL A 288 -23.84 -11.06 12.47
CA VAL A 288 -24.16 -10.17 11.35
C VAL A 288 -23.41 -10.67 10.13
N GLU A 289 -24.14 -11.02 9.06
CA GLU A 289 -23.55 -11.41 7.78
C GLU A 289 -23.76 -10.30 6.75
N LEU A 290 -22.67 -9.80 6.17
CA LEU A 290 -22.69 -8.81 5.11
C LEU A 290 -22.14 -9.42 3.83
N THR A 291 -22.79 -9.10 2.71
CA THR A 291 -22.34 -9.50 1.37
C THR A 291 -21.99 -8.25 0.56
N ASN A 292 -21.22 -8.43 -0.51
CA ASN A 292 -20.76 -7.33 -1.37
C ASN A 292 -19.94 -6.29 -0.60
N LEU A 293 -18.85 -6.75 0.03
CA LEU A 293 -18.00 -5.89 0.86
C LEU A 293 -17.37 -4.76 0.06
N TYR A 294 -17.04 -4.96 -1.21
CA TYR A 294 -16.54 -3.88 -2.05
C TYR A 294 -17.47 -2.64 -2.01
N LYS A 295 -18.78 -2.84 -2.17
CA LYS A 295 -19.78 -1.75 -2.09
C LYS A 295 -20.01 -1.20 -0.69
N LEU A 296 -19.72 -1.97 0.37
CA LEU A 296 -19.75 -1.43 1.73
C LEU A 296 -18.67 -0.34 1.90
N TYR A 297 -17.47 -0.56 1.34
CA TYR A 297 -16.35 0.38 1.42
C TYR A 297 -16.38 1.45 0.31
N HIS A 298 -16.99 1.13 -0.85
CA HIS A 298 -17.19 2.03 -1.99
C HIS A 298 -18.69 2.31 -2.18
N PRO A 299 -19.29 3.12 -1.30
CA PRO A 299 -20.73 3.39 -1.32
C PRO A 299 -21.13 4.16 -2.59
N ASP A 300 -22.40 4.01 -2.98
CA ASP A 300 -22.96 4.90 -3.99
C ASP A 300 -23.15 6.31 -3.40
N MET A 301 -22.97 7.35 -4.22
CA MET A 301 -23.03 8.74 -3.72
C MET A 301 -24.42 9.18 -3.22
N THR A 302 -25.44 8.36 -3.45
CA THR A 302 -26.81 8.53 -2.94
C THR A 302 -27.05 7.83 -1.61
N ASP A 303 -26.08 7.06 -1.11
CA ASP A 303 -26.21 6.36 0.15
C ASP A 303 -26.45 7.32 1.31
N PRO A 304 -27.35 6.98 2.25
CA PRO A 304 -27.53 7.79 3.44
C PRO A 304 -26.26 7.78 4.29
N ASN A 305 -26.03 8.90 4.98
CA ASN A 305 -24.96 9.07 5.97
C ASN A 305 -23.53 8.92 5.45
N ILE A 306 -23.29 9.12 4.16
CA ILE A 306 -21.94 9.39 3.66
C ILE A 306 -21.59 10.87 3.84
N PRO A 307 -20.30 11.25 3.92
CA PRO A 307 -19.90 12.64 4.02
C PRO A 307 -20.19 13.37 2.69
N PRO A 308 -20.51 14.68 2.75
CA PRO A 308 -20.90 15.42 1.56
C PRO A 308 -19.72 15.65 0.60
N LYS A 309 -20.03 15.79 -0.69
CA LYS A 309 -19.09 16.24 -1.73
C LYS A 309 -19.14 17.73 -2.01
N GLU A 310 -20.25 18.38 -1.65
CA GLU A 310 -20.52 19.79 -1.96
C GLU A 310 -21.03 20.52 -0.71
N PRO A 311 -20.67 21.80 -0.51
CA PRO A 311 -19.78 22.63 -1.36
C PRO A 311 -18.28 22.31 -1.21
N GLN A 312 -17.93 21.37 -0.34
CA GLN A 312 -16.57 20.89 -0.13
C GLN A 312 -16.56 19.36 -0.14
N ASP A 313 -15.53 18.77 -0.75
CA ASP A 313 -15.33 17.32 -0.71
C ASP A 313 -14.83 16.90 0.68
N LEU A 314 -15.77 16.48 1.52
CA LEU A 314 -15.51 15.93 2.85
C LEU A 314 -15.47 14.40 2.83
N PHE A 315 -15.50 13.76 1.65
CA PHE A 315 -15.37 12.32 1.49
C PHE A 315 -14.29 11.97 0.46
N PRO A 316 -13.00 12.21 0.77
CA PRO A 316 -11.91 11.95 -0.18
C PRO A 316 -11.99 10.55 -0.79
N TYR A 317 -11.78 10.47 -2.10
CA TYR A 317 -11.83 9.22 -2.89
C TYR A 317 -13.19 8.50 -2.94
N SER A 318 -14.24 9.07 -2.30
CA SER A 318 -15.57 8.44 -2.20
C SER A 318 -15.51 7.02 -1.60
N TYR A 319 -14.61 6.84 -0.64
CA TYR A 319 -14.20 5.52 -0.19
C TYR A 319 -13.91 5.54 1.32
N TRP A 320 -14.45 4.56 2.02
CA TRP A 320 -14.14 4.30 3.41
C TRP A 320 -12.86 3.48 3.50
N PHE A 321 -11.84 3.97 4.19
CA PHE A 321 -10.59 3.20 4.34
C PHE A 321 -10.73 2.13 5.44
N SER A 322 -11.59 2.35 6.42
CA SER A 322 -11.84 1.45 7.53
C SER A 322 -13.23 1.69 8.08
N PHE A 323 -13.71 0.74 8.89
CA PHE A 323 -14.83 0.95 9.80
C PHE A 323 -14.39 0.84 11.25
N LEU A 324 -14.88 1.74 12.09
CA LEU A 324 -15.03 1.48 13.52
C LEU A 324 -16.38 0.77 13.71
N VAL A 325 -16.34 -0.49 14.09
CA VAL A 325 -17.53 -1.28 14.40
C VAL A 325 -17.82 -1.14 15.89
N GLU A 326 -18.95 -0.53 16.25
CA GLU A 326 -19.47 -0.47 17.61
C GLU A 326 -20.51 -1.57 17.80
N VAL A 327 -20.30 -2.44 18.78
CA VAL A 327 -21.29 -3.43 19.21
C VAL A 327 -21.87 -2.99 20.56
N ILE A 328 -23.20 -2.95 20.66
CA ILE A 328 -23.93 -2.53 21.85
C ILE A 328 -24.76 -3.72 22.36
N ASP A 329 -24.57 -4.07 23.63
CA ASP A 329 -25.38 -5.09 24.29
C ASP A 329 -26.73 -4.56 24.80
N ASP A 330 -27.55 -5.46 25.33
CA ASP A 330 -28.87 -5.20 25.90
C ASP A 330 -28.84 -4.29 27.13
N ALA A 331 -27.70 -4.20 27.83
CA ALA A 331 -27.48 -3.27 28.94
C ALA A 331 -26.89 -1.92 28.49
N GLY A 332 -26.67 -1.72 27.17
CA GLY A 332 -26.05 -0.52 26.63
C GLY A 332 -24.52 -0.50 26.73
N GLN A 333 -23.88 -1.60 27.14
CA GLN A 333 -22.43 -1.74 27.14
C GLN A 333 -21.91 -1.79 25.70
N LYS A 334 -20.81 -1.07 25.46
CA LYS A 334 -20.23 -0.93 24.12
C LYS A 334 -18.88 -1.63 24.03
N LYS A 335 -18.61 -2.25 22.88
CA LYS A 335 -17.27 -2.67 22.45
C LYS A 335 -17.00 -2.16 21.05
N TYR A 336 -15.74 -1.89 20.75
CA TYR A 336 -15.32 -1.35 19.48
C TYR A 336 -14.28 -2.27 18.83
N VAL A 337 -14.36 -2.42 17.51
CA VAL A 337 -13.38 -3.16 16.71
C VAL A 337 -13.09 -2.41 15.43
N TRP A 338 -11.82 -2.30 15.08
CA TRP A 338 -11.38 -1.75 13.80
C TRP A 338 -11.51 -2.79 12.69
N LEU A 339 -12.00 -2.35 11.54
CA LEU A 339 -12.18 -3.16 10.35
C LEU A 339 -11.61 -2.44 9.11
N PRO A 340 -10.28 -2.27 9.03
CA PRO A 340 -9.64 -1.74 7.83
C PRO A 340 -9.78 -2.76 6.70
N ASP A 341 -10.13 -2.32 5.50
CA ASP A 341 -10.26 -3.26 4.38
C ASP A 341 -8.94 -3.90 3.97
N VAL A 342 -7.79 -3.24 4.13
CA VAL A 342 -6.48 -3.84 3.87
C VAL A 342 -6.26 -5.12 4.69
N GLU A 343 -6.88 -5.24 5.86
CA GLU A 343 -6.84 -6.47 6.65
C GLU A 343 -7.78 -7.55 6.08
N LEU A 344 -8.98 -7.15 5.62
CA LEU A 344 -9.90 -8.06 4.94
C LEU A 344 -9.31 -8.59 3.62
N GLN A 345 -8.76 -7.69 2.81
CA GLN A 345 -8.06 -7.98 1.56
C GLN A 345 -6.87 -8.90 1.84
N ARG A 346 -6.03 -8.58 2.84
CA ARG A 346 -4.90 -9.44 3.23
C ARG A 346 -5.35 -10.87 3.52
N GLN A 347 -6.37 -11.04 4.37
CA GLN A 347 -6.87 -12.38 4.71
C GLN A 347 -7.42 -13.12 3.48
N HIS A 348 -8.16 -12.43 2.62
CA HIS A 348 -8.66 -12.98 1.37
C HIS A 348 -7.52 -13.45 0.47
N LEU A 349 -6.54 -12.58 0.22
CA LEU A 349 -5.40 -12.84 -0.66
C LEU A 349 -4.46 -13.94 -0.14
N GLU A 350 -4.26 -14.04 1.17
CA GLU A 350 -3.40 -15.08 1.76
C GLU A 350 -4.08 -16.45 1.81
N THR A 351 -5.40 -16.49 2.03
CA THR A 351 -6.12 -17.75 2.27
C THR A 351 -6.93 -18.25 1.08
N GLY A 352 -7.19 -17.39 0.09
CA GLY A 352 -8.11 -17.63 -1.01
C GLY A 352 -9.58 -17.74 -0.57
N LYS A 353 -9.90 -17.41 0.70
CA LYS A 353 -11.26 -17.51 1.22
C LYS A 353 -12.05 -16.23 0.92
N ASP A 354 -13.26 -16.41 0.43
CA ASP A 354 -14.20 -15.31 0.18
C ASP A 354 -14.98 -14.88 1.43
N VAL A 355 -14.78 -15.56 2.56
CA VAL A 355 -15.46 -15.25 3.82
C VAL A 355 -14.42 -14.82 4.85
N CYS A 356 -14.53 -13.57 5.30
CA CYS A 356 -13.81 -13.07 6.45
C CYS A 356 -14.69 -13.20 7.70
N GLU A 357 -14.12 -13.63 8.82
CA GLU A 357 -14.81 -13.70 10.09
C GLU A 357 -14.11 -12.82 11.13
N ILE A 358 -14.88 -12.03 11.85
CA ILE A 358 -14.41 -11.30 13.04
C ILE A 358 -15.22 -11.73 14.24
N LYS A 359 -14.57 -11.78 15.41
CA LYS A 359 -15.21 -12.13 16.68
C LYS A 359 -15.13 -10.95 17.64
N VAL A 360 -16.27 -10.61 18.23
CA VAL A 360 -16.41 -9.63 19.31
C VAL A 360 -16.87 -10.38 20.56
N GLU A 361 -15.98 -10.56 21.52
CA GLU A 361 -16.30 -11.16 22.81
C GLU A 361 -16.62 -10.06 23.82
N PHE A 362 -17.73 -10.18 24.57
CA PHE A 362 -18.16 -9.27 25.63
C PHE A 362 -17.63 -9.65 27.01
#